data_AF-A0A7S4MPE7-F1
#
_entry.id   AF-A0A7S4MPE7-F1
#
_cell.length_a   1.000
_cell.length_b   1.000
_cell.length_c   1.000
_cell.angle_alpha   90.00
_cell.angle_beta   90.00
_cell.angle_gamma   90.00
#
_symmetry.space_group_name_H-M   'P 1'
#
loop_
_entity.id
_entity.type
_entity.pdbx_description
1 polymer ?
#
loop_
_entity_poly.entity_id
_entity_poly.type
_entity_poly.pdbx_seq_one_letter_code
_entity_poly.pdbx_strand_id
1 'polypeptide(L)'
;GQRIEICLEQTSNTGDEEDICLGFFNEENNRWECEDRCPQKSGSSTYCGKTDHLTSFALLLSGNEGGGDPCGSDGSYALAWASLACVIFAVCLIVIAAVLIELSYIHKQRRQKSFLKRLGTTMQTTL
;
A
#
# COMPACT_ATOMS: atom_id res chain seq x y z
N GLY A 1 30.85 -1.97 22.86
CA GLY A 1 30.66 -0.52 23.09
C GLY A 1 29.58 -0.36 24.13
N GLN A 2 29.68 0.66 24.98
CA GLN A 2 28.54 1.07 25.81
C GLN A 2 27.62 1.89 24.91
N ARG A 3 26.38 1.43 24.71
CA ARG A 3 25.36 2.17 23.99
C ARG A 3 24.81 3.26 24.90
N ILE A 4 24.86 4.51 24.44
CA ILE A 4 24.31 5.66 25.14
C ILE A 4 22.92 5.92 24.57
N GLU A 5 21.96 6.18 25.45
CA GLU A 5 20.62 6.57 25.06
C GLU A 5 20.50 8.10 25.11
N ILE A 6 20.02 8.68 24.02
CA ILE A 6 19.85 10.12 23.87
C ILE A 6 18.37 10.39 23.71
N CYS A 7 17.82 11.17 24.63
CA CYS A 7 16.42 11.57 24.64
C CYS A 7 16.31 13.07 24.36
N LEU A 8 15.57 13.42 23.31
CA LEU A 8 15.33 14.80 22.90
C LEU A 8 13.84 15.10 22.95
N GLU A 9 13.50 16.28 23.45
CA GLU A 9 12.12 16.78 23.46
C GLU A 9 11.79 17.49 22.14
N GLN A 10 10.67 17.11 21.55
CA GLN A 10 10.10 17.78 20.40
C GLN A 10 9.45 19.10 20.86
N THR A 11 10.05 20.22 20.46
CA THR A 11 9.61 21.56 20.87
C THR A 11 8.51 22.14 19.98
N SER A 12 8.29 21.55 18.81
CA SER A 12 7.33 22.01 17.79
C SER A 12 6.32 20.91 17.47
N ASN A 13 5.04 21.20 17.74
CA ASN A 13 3.90 20.30 17.54
C ASN A 13 3.50 20.15 16.05
N THR A 14 4.46 20.20 15.14
CA THR A 14 4.25 20.56 13.72
C THR A 14 4.66 19.49 12.72
N GLY A 15 4.98 18.27 13.17
CA GLY A 15 5.26 17.15 12.29
C GLY A 15 4.45 15.93 12.71
N ASP A 16 3.95 15.19 11.73
CA ASP A 16 3.37 13.88 11.95
C ASP A 16 4.40 13.03 12.73
N GLU A 17 3.97 12.44 13.85
CA GLU A 17 4.84 11.72 14.79
C GLU A 17 5.58 10.53 14.13
N GLU A 18 5.15 10.15 12.92
CA GLU A 18 5.60 8.99 12.15
C GLU A 18 6.88 9.25 11.33
N ASP A 19 7.32 10.50 11.18
CA ASP A 19 8.47 10.89 10.34
C ASP A 19 9.68 11.45 11.13
N ILE A 20 9.75 11.17 12.43
CA ILE A 20 10.80 11.68 13.33
C ILE A 20 11.97 10.68 13.37
N CYS A 21 13.16 11.14 12.98
CA CYS A 21 14.41 10.38 13.15
C CYS A 21 15.35 11.07 14.15
N LEU A 22 16.04 10.27 14.99
CA LEU A 22 17.20 10.76 15.73
C LEU A 22 18.40 10.83 14.78
N GLY A 23 18.76 12.05 14.38
CA GLY A 23 19.89 12.30 13.51
C GLY A 23 21.12 12.78 14.28
N PHE A 24 22.30 12.50 13.71
CA PHE A 24 23.57 13.03 14.17
C PHE A 24 24.22 13.89 13.08
N PHE A 25 25.02 14.86 13.49
CA PHE A 25 25.78 15.68 12.56
C PHE A 25 27.09 14.99 12.16
N ASN A 26 27.20 14.60 10.90
CA ASN A 26 28.42 14.03 10.33
C ASN A 26 29.35 15.17 9.86
N GLU A 27 30.42 15.40 10.62
CA GLU A 27 31.40 16.47 10.34
C GLU A 27 32.24 16.21 9.08
N GLU A 28 32.46 14.95 8.67
CA GLU A 28 33.22 14.62 7.46
C GLU A 28 32.50 15.12 6.21
N ASN A 29 31.17 15.01 6.22
CA ASN A 29 30.31 15.37 5.10
C ASN A 29 29.53 16.68 5.33
N ASN A 30 29.71 17.32 6.49
CA ASN A 30 28.98 18.51 6.95
C ASN A 30 27.45 18.40 6.76
N ARG A 31 26.87 17.24 7.08
CA ARG A 31 25.43 16.98 6.90
C ARG A 31 24.83 16.24 8.08
N TRP A 32 23.54 16.44 8.30
CA TRP A 32 22.75 15.64 9.23
C TRP A 32 22.44 14.28 8.61
N GLU A 33 22.76 13.21 9.34
CA GLU A 33 22.49 11.84 8.97
C GLU A 33 21.56 11.21 9.98
N CYS A 34 20.61 10.41 9.51
CA CYS A 34 19.66 9.71 10.35
C CYS A 34 20.30 8.44 10.93
N GLU A 35 20.46 8.37 12.25
CA GLU A 35 21.02 7.20 12.96
C GLU A 35 19.91 6.22 13.32
N ASP A 36 18.88 6.71 14.03
CA ASP A 36 17.76 5.91 14.48
C ASP A 36 16.46 6.43 13.85
N ARG A 37 15.99 5.69 12.84
CA ARG A 37 14.79 6.03 12.07
C ARG A 37 13.51 5.94 12.91
N CYS A 38 13.52 5.19 14.01
CA CYS A 38 12.33 4.90 14.81
C CYS A 38 12.64 5.06 16.30
N PRO A 39 12.97 6.29 16.74
CA PRO A 39 13.30 6.54 18.13
C PRO A 39 12.07 6.24 19.01
N GLN A 40 12.29 5.60 20.15
CA GLN A 40 11.20 5.23 21.05
C GLN A 40 10.63 6.47 21.72
N LYS A 41 9.31 6.63 21.66
CA LYS A 41 8.61 7.69 22.38
C LYS A 41 8.61 7.38 23.88
N SER A 42 9.28 8.21 24.66
CA SER A 42 9.39 8.10 26.12
C SER A 42 8.66 9.27 26.79
N GLY A 43 7.32 9.29 26.70
CA GLY A 43 6.47 10.34 27.27
C GLY A 43 5.59 11.03 26.22
N SER A 44 5.13 12.25 26.51
CA SER A 44 4.24 13.00 25.62
C SER A 44 4.96 13.61 24.41
N SER A 45 6.18 14.12 24.60
CA SER A 45 6.94 14.91 23.61
C SER A 45 8.41 14.49 23.50
N THR A 46 8.82 13.38 24.11
CA THR A 46 10.24 12.99 24.18
C THR A 46 10.49 11.72 23.36
N TYR A 47 11.54 11.76 22.55
CA TYR A 47 11.98 10.64 21.71
C TYR A 47 13.39 10.24 22.09
N CYS A 48 13.61 8.95 22.33
CA CYS A 48 14.87 8.38 22.75
C CYS A 48 15.42 7.41 21.70
N GLY A 49 16.67 7.57 21.31
CA GLY A 49 17.38 6.64 20.43
C GLY A 49 18.70 6.20 21.04
N LYS A 50 19.27 5.11 20.52
CA LYS A 50 20.53 4.53 21.03
C LYS A 50 21.65 4.75 20.03
N THR A 51 22.78 5.27 20.51
CA THR A 51 23.98 5.51 19.72
C THR A 51 25.23 4.97 20.42
N ASP A 52 26.24 4.64 19.63
CA ASP A 52 27.57 4.22 20.10
C ASP A 52 28.62 5.35 20.02
N HIS A 53 28.22 6.57 19.61
CA HIS A 53 29.10 7.72 19.43
C HIS A 53 28.53 8.99 20.09
N LEU A 54 29.43 9.94 20.39
CA LEU A 54 29.08 11.25 20.95
C LEU A 54 29.40 12.33 19.94
N THR A 55 28.36 12.87 19.32
CA THR A 55 28.41 13.98 18.38
C THR A 55 27.28 14.96 18.69
N SER A 56 26.99 15.89 17.79
CA SER A 56 25.78 16.71 17.86
C SER A 56 24.57 15.90 17.37
N PHE A 57 23.48 15.92 18.13
CA PHE A 57 22.24 15.19 17.82
C PHE A 57 21.05 16.15 17.68
N ALA A 58 20.11 15.80 16.80
CA ALA A 58 18.86 16.53 16.60
C ALA A 58 17.74 15.57 16.18
N LEU A 59 16.49 15.96 16.45
CA LEU A 59 15.34 15.30 15.85
C LEU A 59 15.14 15.87 14.44
N LEU A 60 15.31 15.03 13.43
CA LEU A 60 15.07 15.38 12.04
C LEU A 60 13.63 15.04 11.69
N LEU A 61 12.91 16.02 11.15
CA LEU A 61 11.59 15.83 10.56
C LEU A 61 11.81 15.55 9.07
N SER A 62 11.55 14.33 8.62
CA SER A 62 11.64 14.02 7.20
C SER A 62 10.31 14.37 6.53
N GLY A 63 10.32 15.33 5.59
CA GLY A 63 9.17 15.51 4.70
C GLY A 63 9.09 14.31 3.76
N ASN A 64 8.10 13.44 3.95
CA ASN A 64 8.02 12.21 3.19
C ASN A 64 7.67 12.46 1.70
N GLU A 65 8.66 12.50 0.82
CA GLU A 65 8.48 12.46 -0.65
C GLU A 65 8.34 11.03 -1.20
N GLY A 66 8.25 9.99 -0.35
CA GLY A 66 8.22 8.60 -0.82
C GLY A 66 7.45 7.69 0.12
N GLY A 67 6.13 7.59 -0.11
CA GLY A 67 5.18 6.81 0.67
C GLY A 67 5.69 5.44 1.12
N GLY A 68 6.01 5.35 2.40
CA GLY A 68 6.40 4.15 3.10
C GLY A 68 6.76 4.54 4.52
N ASP A 69 5.92 4.16 5.47
CA ASP A 69 6.18 4.32 6.90
C ASP A 69 7.40 3.45 7.26
N PRO A 70 8.57 4.06 7.57
CA PRO A 70 9.79 3.33 7.87
C PRO A 70 9.74 2.64 9.25
N CYS A 71 8.75 2.99 10.08
CA CYS A 71 8.61 2.56 11.46
C CYS A 71 7.45 1.61 11.71
N GLY A 72 6.74 1.22 10.66
CA GLY A 72 5.85 0.08 10.68
C GLY A 72 4.66 0.29 11.61
N SER A 73 3.87 1.32 11.36
CA SER A 73 2.46 1.28 11.69
C SER A 73 1.84 0.07 10.99
N ASP A 74 1.11 -0.74 11.76
CA ASP A 74 0.42 -1.96 11.34
C ASP A 74 -0.52 -1.76 10.13
N GLY A 75 -0.76 -0.51 9.70
CA GLY A 75 -1.48 -0.15 8.48
C GLY A 75 -0.82 -0.55 7.17
N SER A 76 0.47 -0.86 7.15
CA SER A 76 1.19 -1.32 5.95
C SER A 76 0.66 -2.66 5.41
N TYR A 77 0.40 -3.62 6.31
CA TYR A 77 -0.27 -4.87 5.94
C TYR A 77 -1.70 -4.61 5.51
N ALA A 78 -2.37 -3.62 6.12
CA ALA A 78 -3.74 -3.27 5.82
C ALA A 78 -3.93 -2.81 4.36
N LEU A 79 -3.06 -1.91 3.94
CA LEU A 79 -3.03 -1.38 2.58
C LEU A 79 -2.58 -2.44 1.56
N ALA A 80 -1.63 -3.30 1.94
CA ALA A 80 -1.18 -4.40 1.08
C ALA A 80 -2.33 -5.38 0.77
N TRP A 81 -3.12 -5.83 1.76
CA TRP A 81 -4.23 -6.75 1.49
C TRP A 81 -5.38 -6.06 0.76
N ALA A 82 -5.66 -4.79 1.05
CA ALA A 82 -6.69 -4.02 0.36
C ALA A 82 -6.38 -3.87 -1.13
N SER A 83 -5.14 -3.52 -1.47
CA SER A 83 -4.70 -3.41 -2.87
C SER A 83 -4.79 -4.76 -3.61
N LEU A 84 -4.36 -5.85 -2.96
CA LEU A 84 -4.46 -7.20 -3.53
C LEU A 84 -5.93 -7.60 -3.79
N ALA A 85 -6.82 -7.31 -2.84
CA ALA A 85 -8.25 -7.61 -2.97
C ALA A 85 -8.88 -6.86 -4.16
N CYS A 86 -8.52 -5.58 -4.37
CA CYS A 86 -9.00 -4.81 -5.51
C CYS A 86 -8.57 -5.40 -6.86
N VAL A 87 -7.32 -5.85 -6.98
CA VAL A 87 -6.80 -6.48 -8.20
C VAL A 87 -7.53 -7.78 -8.50
N ILE A 88 -7.69 -8.65 -7.49
CA ILE A 88 -8.41 -9.92 -7.64
C ILE A 88 -9.86 -9.66 -8.06
N PHE A 89 -10.53 -8.70 -7.42
CA PHE A 89 -11.91 -8.35 -7.75
C PHE A 89 -12.06 -7.88 -9.20
N ALA A 90 -11.15 -7.01 -9.68
CA ALA A 90 -11.16 -6.55 -11.06
C ALA A 90 -10.97 -7.70 -12.07
N VAL A 91 -10.03 -8.62 -11.80
CA VAL A 91 -9.82 -9.80 -12.65
C VAL A 91 -11.06 -10.69 -12.66
N CYS A 92 -11.68 -10.94 -11.51
CA CYS A 92 -12.93 -11.71 -11.41
C CYS A 92 -14.06 -11.08 -12.23
N LEU A 93 -14.22 -9.75 -12.20
CA LEU A 93 -15.24 -9.07 -13.01
C LEU A 93 -15.01 -9.25 -14.51
N ILE A 94 -13.75 -9.17 -14.97
CA ILE A 94 -13.40 -9.38 -16.38
C ILE A 94 -13.74 -10.82 -16.81
N VAL A 95 -13.38 -11.81 -15.99
CA VAL A 95 -13.67 -13.22 -16.26
C VAL A 95 -15.18 -13.47 -16.29
N ILE A 96 -15.93 -12.95 -15.33
CA ILE A 96 -17.40 -13.07 -15.29
C ILE A 96 -18.01 -12.42 -16.54
N ALA A 97 -17.57 -11.23 -16.92
CA ALA A 97 -18.05 -10.56 -18.11
C ALA A 97 -17.78 -11.39 -19.39
N ALA A 98 -16.57 -11.94 -19.53
CA ALA A 98 -16.22 -12.81 -20.65
C ALA A 98 -17.12 -14.07 -20.71
N VAL A 99 -17.33 -14.74 -19.56
CA VAL A 99 -18.21 -15.91 -19.46
C VAL A 99 -19.66 -15.53 -19.81
N LEU A 100 -20.17 -14.41 -19.31
CA LEU A 100 -21.54 -13.96 -19.63
C LEU A 100 -21.69 -13.64 -21.13
N ILE A 101 -20.68 -13.06 -21.75
CA ILE A 101 -20.66 -12.79 -23.20
C ILE A 101 -20.68 -14.11 -23.97
N GLU A 102 -19.83 -15.08 -23.63
CA GLU A 102 -19.80 -16.39 -24.28
C GLU A 102 -21.13 -17.14 -24.11
N LEU A 103 -21.68 -17.16 -22.90
CA LEU A 103 -22.98 -17.77 -22.62
C LEU A 103 -24.09 -17.09 -23.42
N SER A 104 -24.11 -15.76 -23.48
CA SER A 104 -25.09 -14.99 -24.25
C SER A 104 -24.97 -15.25 -25.75
N TYR A 105 -23.73 -15.34 -26.25
CA TYR A 105 -23.44 -15.65 -27.64
C TYR A 105 -23.94 -17.07 -28.00
N ILE A 106 -23.59 -18.07 -27.19
CA ILE A 106 -24.04 -19.45 -27.37
C ILE A 106 -25.57 -19.54 -27.26
N HIS A 107 -26.19 -18.84 -26.30
CA HIS A 107 -27.63 -18.87 -26.11
C HIS A 107 -28.37 -18.23 -27.30
N LYS A 108 -27.88 -17.10 -27.82
CA LYS A 108 -28.41 -16.46 -29.03
C LYS A 108 -28.26 -17.38 -30.24
N GLN A 109 -27.11 -18.01 -30.39
CA GLN A 109 -26.84 -18.94 -31.49
C GLN A 109 -27.75 -20.19 -31.42
N ARG A 110 -27.99 -20.72 -30.21
CA ARG A 110 -28.95 -21.82 -29.99
C ARG A 110 -30.38 -21.40 -30.32
N ARG A 111 -30.81 -20.19 -29.92
CA ARG A 111 -32.13 -19.64 -30.26
C ARG A 111 -32.32 -19.46 -31.78
N GLN A 112 -31.30 -18.99 -32.49
CA GLN A 112 -31.37 -18.87 -33.95
C GLN A 112 -31.45 -20.24 -34.64
N LYS A 113 -30.67 -21.23 -34.17
CA LYS A 113 -30.72 -22.59 -34.70
C LYS A 113 -32.09 -23.26 -34.47
N SER A 114 -32.75 -23.03 -33.34
CA SER A 114 -34.10 -23.58 -33.10
C SER A 114 -35.18 -22.88 -33.92
N PHE A 115 -35.04 -21.57 -34.17
CA PHE A 115 -35.94 -20.83 -35.04
C PHE A 115 -35.84 -21.26 -36.50
N LEU A 116 -34.61 -21.43 -37.03
CA LEU A 116 -34.39 -21.94 -38.40
C LEU A 116 -34.90 -23.37 -38.58
N LYS A 117 -34.74 -24.25 -37.58
CA LYS A 117 -35.34 -25.59 -37.62
C LYS A 117 -36.86 -25.54 -37.71
N ARG A 118 -37.52 -24.65 -36.96
CA ARG A 118 -38.98 -24.48 -37.01
C ARG A 118 -39.46 -24.01 -38.39
N LEU A 119 -38.75 -23.06 -39.02
CA LEU A 119 -39.08 -22.59 -40.38
C LEU A 119 -38.97 -23.72 -41.42
N GLY A 120 -37.96 -24.59 -41.31
CA GLY A 120 -37.81 -25.74 -42.21
C GLY A 120 -38.93 -26.77 -42.06
N THR A 121 -39.43 -27.00 -40.84
CA THR A 121 -40.52 -27.97 -40.62
C THR A 121 -41.87 -27.47 -41.13
N THR A 122 -42.15 -26.15 -41.05
CA THR A 122 -43.41 -25.57 -41.53
C THR A 122 -43.55 -25.60 -43.06
N MET A 123 -42.44 -25.51 -43.81
CA MET A 123 -42.46 -25.63 -45.28
C MET A 123 -42.73 -27.05 -45.79
N GLN A 124 -42.43 -28.10 -45.01
CA GLN A 124 -42.72 -29.48 -45.41
C GLN A 124 -44.18 -29.89 -45.19
N THR A 125 -44.97 -29.13 -44.44
CA THR A 125 -46.37 -29.48 -44.12
C THR A 125 -47.40 -28.81 -45.04
N THR A 126 -46.94 -28.06 -46.04
CA THR A 126 -47.78 -27.27 -46.97
C THR A 126 -47.72 -27.74 -48.44
N LEU A 127 -47.13 -28.91 -48.69
CA LEU A 127 -47.16 -29.66 -49.94
C LEU A 127 -47.88 -31.00 -49.71
#